data_AF-A0A2N9LRL4-F1
#
_entry.id   AF-A0A2N9LRL4-F1
#
_cell.length_a   1.000
_cell.length_b   1.000
_cell.length_c   1.000
_cell.angle_alpha   90.00
_cell.angle_beta   90.00
_cell.angle_gamma   90.00
#
_symmetry.space_group_name_H-M   'P 1'
#
loop_
_entity.id
_entity.type
_entity.pdbx_description
1 polymer ?
#
loop_
_entity_poly.entity_id
_entity_poly.type
_entity_poly.pdbx_seq_one_letter_code
_entity_poly.pdbx_strand_id
1 'polypeptide(L)' 'MNQPELPIVELRADELPAYCPNPSMPVWNHHPRVFLEVTAGNTTMCPYCGTRYRLAAGQALAGEGTSAGH' A
#
# COMPACT_ATOMS: atom_id res chain seq x y z
N MET A 1 -14.15 -4.92 22.56
CA MET A 1 -14.43 -5.64 21.30
C MET A 1 -13.10 -5.85 20.60
N ASN A 2 -12.60 -7.08 20.63
CA ASN A 2 -11.26 -7.46 20.20
C ASN A 2 -11.32 -7.81 18.70
N GLN A 3 -11.13 -6.84 17.83
CA GLN A 3 -11.09 -7.09 16.38
C GLN A 3 -9.65 -7.51 16.03
N PRO A 4 -9.39 -8.76 15.60
CA PRO A 4 -8.09 -9.12 15.07
C PRO A 4 -7.81 -8.23 13.87
N GLU A 5 -6.71 -7.48 13.91
CA GLU A 5 -6.20 -6.72 12.78
C GLU A 5 -6.03 -7.66 11.59
N LEU A 6 -6.84 -7.43 10.55
CA LEU A 6 -6.70 -8.12 9.27
C LEU A 6 -5.26 -7.94 8.77
N PRO A 7 -4.65 -8.96 8.14
CA PRO A 7 -3.28 -8.85 7.63
C PRO A 7 -3.17 -7.68 6.65
N ILE A 8 -2.31 -6.72 6.99
CA ILE A 8 -1.97 -5.57 6.14
C ILE A 8 -0.73 -5.95 5.33
N VAL A 9 -0.77 -5.70 4.03
CA VAL A 9 0.40 -5.84 3.16
C VAL A 9 1.33 -4.65 3.42
N GLU A 10 2.49 -4.92 3.99
CA GLU A 10 3.52 -3.90 4.20
C GLU A 10 4.38 -3.78 2.94
N LEU A 11 4.43 -2.57 2.40
CA LEU A 11 5.20 -2.23 1.22
C LEU A 11 6.51 -1.55 1.62
N ARG A 12 7.57 -1.85 0.90
CA ARG A 12 8.85 -1.15 0.97
C ARG A 12 8.85 0.07 0.05
N ALA A 13 9.76 1.00 0.29
CA ALA A 13 9.92 2.16 -0.59
C ALA A 13 10.27 1.75 -2.03
N ASP A 14 11.00 0.65 -2.20
CA ASP A 14 11.36 0.07 -3.50
C ASP A 14 10.21 -0.65 -4.23
N GLU A 15 9.08 -0.88 -3.56
CA GLU A 15 7.87 -1.47 -4.15
C GLU A 15 6.87 -0.41 -4.64
N LEU A 16 7.25 0.87 -4.56
CA LEU A 16 6.46 1.98 -5.09
C LEU A 16 6.77 2.25 -6.57
N PRO A 17 5.77 2.68 -7.37
CA PRO A 17 4.38 2.93 -6.97
C PRO A 17 3.60 1.64 -6.69
N ALA A 18 2.82 1.62 -5.61
CA ALA A 18 2.05 0.45 -5.20
C ALA A 18 0.95 0.15 -6.22
N TYR A 19 0.79 -1.12 -6.62
CA TYR A 19 -0.31 -1.54 -7.48
C TYR A 19 -0.89 -2.88 -7.06
N CYS A 20 -2.18 -3.07 -7.35
CA CYS A 20 -2.91 -4.30 -7.10
C CYS A 20 -3.55 -4.80 -8.40
N PRO A 21 -3.42 -6.09 -8.79
CA PRO A 21 -2.64 -7.14 -8.12
C PRO A 21 -1.13 -6.96 -8.31
N ASN A 22 -0.36 -7.23 -7.26
CA ASN A 22 1.11 -7.25 -7.27
C ASN A 22 1.64 -8.66 -7.66
N PRO A 23 2.91 -8.79 -8.08
CA PRO A 23 3.47 -10.07 -8.53
C PRO A 23 3.51 -11.16 -7.45
N SER A 24 3.49 -10.77 -6.17
CA SER A 24 3.56 -11.67 -5.02
C SER A 24 2.19 -12.16 -4.54
N MET A 25 1.09 -11.66 -5.11
CA MET A 25 -0.28 -12.02 -4.71
C MET A 25 -0.83 -13.22 -5.49
N PRO A 26 -1.60 -14.11 -4.83
CA PRO A 26 -2.27 -15.22 -5.52
C PRO A 26 -3.30 -14.68 -6.52
N VAL A 27 -3.18 -15.11 -7.78
CA VAL A 27 -3.97 -14.66 -8.93
C VAL A 27 -5.34 -15.35 -8.98
N TRP A 28 -6.10 -15.27 -7.90
CA TRP A 28 -7.45 -15.86 -7.86
C TRP A 28 -8.48 -14.93 -8.51
N ASN A 29 -8.46 -13.63 -8.19
CA ASN A 29 -9.45 -12.69 -8.71
C ASN A 29 -8.80 -11.63 -9.61
N HIS A 30 -8.85 -11.86 -10.92
CA HIS A 30 -8.43 -10.92 -11.97
C HIS A 30 -9.32 -9.66 -12.00
N HIS A 31 -9.15 -8.74 -11.07
CA HIS A 31 -9.60 -7.35 -11.27
C HIS A 31 -8.55 -6.58 -12.10
N PRO A 32 -8.94 -5.48 -12.78
CA PRO A 32 -8.00 -4.62 -13.48
C PRO A 32 -6.89 -4.11 -12.54
N ARG A 33 -5.68 -3.93 -13.08
CA ARG A 33 -4.57 -3.33 -12.33
C ARG A 33 -4.94 -1.91 -11.93
N VAL A 34 -4.81 -1.61 -10.64
CA VAL A 34 -4.94 -0.26 -10.09
C VAL A 34 -3.70 0.15 -9.33
N PHE A 35 -3.40 1.44 -9.36
CA PHE A 35 -2.37 2.04 -8.52
C PHE A 35 -3.01 2.51 -7.21
N LEU A 36 -2.32 2.28 -6.11
CA LEU A 36 -2.76 2.64 -4.78
C LEU A 36 -1.88 3.79 -4.27
N GLU A 37 -2.50 4.87 -3.83
CA GLU A 37 -1.79 5.95 -3.15
C GLU A 37 -1.51 5.53 -1.71
N VAL A 38 -0.31 5.01 -1.48
CA VAL A 38 0.16 4.62 -0.14
C VAL A 38 1.11 5.70 0.36
N THR A 39 0.81 6.31 1.51
CA THR A 39 1.62 7.37 2.12
C THR A 39 2.19 6.91 3.46
N ALA A 40 3.25 7.57 3.92
CA ALA A 40 3.88 7.24 5.20
C ALA A 40 2.89 7.44 6.36
N GLY A 41 2.64 6.37 7.13
CA GLY A 41 1.71 6.40 8.26
C GLY A 41 0.23 6.25 7.90
N ASN A 42 -0.13 6.09 6.63
CA ASN A 42 -1.50 5.79 6.21
C ASN A 42 -1.64 4.36 5.66
N THR A 43 -2.85 3.80 5.81
CA THR A 43 -3.23 2.52 5.21
C THR A 43 -4.26 2.76 4.12
N THR A 44 -4.00 2.22 2.93
CA THR A 44 -4.87 2.34 1.76
C THR A 44 -5.49 0.98 1.43
N MET A 45 -6.78 0.96 1.11
CA MET A 45 -7.51 -0.26 0.77
C MET A 45 -7.73 -0.35 -0.74
N CYS A 46 -7.47 -1.51 -1.33
CA CYS A 46 -7.84 -1.76 -2.72
C CYS A 46 -9.37 -1.82 -2.86
N PRO A 47 -9.99 -1.05 -3.78
CA PRO A 47 -11.44 -1.02 -3.94
C PRO A 47 -12.02 -2.31 -4.54
N TYR A 48 -11.18 -3.19 -5.08
CA TYR A 48 -11.63 -4.42 -5.73
C TYR A 48 -11.54 -5.64 -4.80
N CYS A 49 -10.36 -5.89 -4.24
CA CYS A 49 -10.12 -7.08 -3.40
C CYS A 49 -10.23 -6.79 -1.90
N GLY A 50 -10.29 -5.52 -1.49
CA GLY A 50 -10.33 -5.13 -0.06
C GLY A 50 -9.00 -5.29 0.68
N THR A 51 -7.93 -5.73 0.02
CA THR A 51 -6.59 -5.82 0.61
C THR A 51 -6.13 -4.45 1.07
N ARG A 52 -5.63 -4.37 2.30
CA ARG A 52 -5.06 -3.16 2.89
C ARG A 52 -3.56 -3.14 2.72
N TYR A 53 -3.03 -1.98 2.33
CA TYR A 53 -1.61 -1.73 2.08
C TYR A 53 -1.15 -0.58 2.96
N ARG A 54 0.05 -0.69 3.53
CA ARG A 54 0.72 0.40 4.22
C ARG A 54 2.19 0.41 3.86
N LEU A 55 2.84 1.55 3.99
CA LEU A 55 4.30 1.57 3.98
C LEU A 55 4.85 1.00 5.29
N ALA A 56 5.89 0.17 5.16
CA ALA A 56 6.62 -0.32 6.32
C ALA A 56 7.22 0.85 7.12
N ALA A 57 7.27 0.69 8.44
CA ALA A 57 7.77 1.74 9.33
C ALA A 57 9.21 2.13 8.96
N GLY A 58 9.48 3.44 8.88
CA GLY A 58 10.80 3.97 8.53
C GLY A 58 11.12 3.98 7.02
N GLN A 59 10.17 3.62 6.15
CA GLN A 59 10.31 3.82 4.71
C GLN A 59 9.82 5.22 4.32
N ALA A 60 10.70 6.00 3.68
CA ALA A 60 10.34 7.26 3.05
C ALA A 60 9.84 6.99 1.62
N LEU A 61 8.84 7.75 1.18
CA LEU A 61 8.40 7.74 -0.22
C LEU A 61 9.57 8.18 -1.11
N ALA A 62 9.97 7.33 -2.05
CA ALA A 62 10.95 7.66 -3.07
C ALA A 62 10.35 8.66 -4.08
N GLY A 63 10.07 9.89 -3.65
CA GLY A 63 9.46 10.90 -4.50
C GLY A 63 8.73 12.05 -3.79
N GLU A 64 8.41 11.96 -2.50
CA GLU A 64 8.00 13.16 -1.75
C GLU A 64 9.25 13.96 -1.40
N GLY A 65 9.66 14.77 -2.38
CA GLY A 65 10.52 15.91 -2.12
C GLY A 65 9.89 16.76 -1.03
N THR A 66 10.63 16.92 0.05
CA THR A 66 10.47 17.98 1.04
C THR A 66 9.83 19.25 0.45
N SER A 67 8.54 19.43 0.71
CA SER A 67 7.94 20.76 0.77
C SER A 67 7.58 21.07 2.22
N ALA A 68 8.58 21.01 3.09
CA ALA A 68 8.65 21.91 4.23
C ALA A 68 8.85 23.33 3.67
N GLY A 69 7.75 23.97 3.27
CA GLY A 69 7.71 25.36 2.86
C GLY A 69 7.20 26.21 4.02
N HIS A 70 8.14 26.90 4.67
CA HIS A 70 8.03 28.12 5.48
C HIS A 70 6.80 28.33 6.36
#